data_AF-A0A931XD14-F1
#
_entry.id   AF-A0A931XD14-F1
#
_cell.length_a   1.000
_cell.length_b   1.000
_cell.length_c   1.000
_cell.angle_alpha   90.00
_cell.angle_beta   90.00
_cell.angle_gamma   90.00
#
_symmetry.space_group_name_H-M   'P 1'
#
loop_
_entity.id
_entity.type
_entity.pdbx_description
1 polymer ?
#
loop_
_entity_poly.entity_id
_entity_poly.type
_entity_poly.pdbx_seq_one_letter_code
_entity_poly.pdbx_strand_id
1 'polypeptide(L)'
;MKLFALFIGIVALILFLFPINLFEGEIVFELNGNRFTENAKLSLSYFIGIGASASETKDVVDFNLLPLGFLNVFFLLFCLPLLISYRFYLNDLKKGGNIIK
;
A
#
# COMPACT_ATOMS: atom_id res chain seq x y z
N MET A 1 8.46 19.06 4.64
CA MET A 1 8.95 17.69 4.92
C MET A 1 8.17 16.97 6.01
N LYS A 2 7.93 17.57 7.20
CA LYS A 2 7.18 16.92 8.29
C LYS A 2 5.77 16.44 7.88
N LEU A 3 5.03 17.28 7.15
CA LEU A 3 3.66 16.95 6.70
C LEU A 3 3.64 15.76 5.74
N PHE A 4 4.57 15.70 4.80
CA PHE A 4 4.71 14.59 3.87
C PHE A 4 5.01 13.27 4.61
N ALA A 5 5.98 13.28 5.53
CA ALA A 5 6.31 12.10 6.33
C ALA A 5 5.12 11.62 7.18
N LEU A 6 4.34 12.55 7.74
CA LEU A 6 3.13 12.23 8.49
C LEU A 6 2.09 11.53 7.60
N PHE A 7 1.81 12.06 6.41
CA PHE A 7 0.85 11.43 5.49
C PHE A 7 1.31 10.07 4.98
N ILE A 8 2.60 9.92 4.64
CA ILE A 8 3.16 8.61 4.30
C ILE A 8 2.95 7.63 5.46
N GLY A 9 3.30 8.05 6.68
CA GLY A 9 3.14 7.21 7.87
C GLY A 9 1.70 6.76 8.09
N ILE A 10 0.73 7.67 7.95
CA ILE A 10 -0.69 7.33 8.08
C ILE A 10 -1.15 6.35 7.01
N VAL A 11 -0.81 6.60 5.74
CA VAL A 11 -1.20 5.71 4.64
C VAL A 11 -0.54 4.34 4.80
N ALA A 12 0.76 4.29 5.12
CA ALA A 12 1.46 3.04 5.40
C ALA A 12 0.78 2.28 6.53
N LEU A 13 0.50 2.95 7.65
CA LEU A 13 -0.15 2.33 8.81
C LEU A 13 -1.48 1.70 8.41
N ILE A 14 -2.32 2.41 7.65
CA ILE A 14 -3.62 1.88 7.22
C ILE A 14 -3.44 0.66 6.30
N LEU A 15 -2.53 0.74 5.33
CA LEU A 15 -2.32 -0.34 4.36
C LEU A 15 -1.73 -1.62 4.98
N PHE A 16 -0.89 -1.48 6.02
CA PHE A 16 -0.28 -2.61 6.71
C PHE A 16 -1.15 -3.15 7.85
N LEU A 17 -1.88 -2.32 8.60
CA LEU A 17 -2.69 -2.80 9.74
C LEU A 17 -4.04 -3.38 9.31
N PHE A 18 -4.60 -2.97 8.16
CA PHE A 18 -5.91 -3.42 7.72
C PHE A 18 -5.82 -4.32 6.48
N PRO A 19 -6.57 -5.44 6.43
CA PRO A 19 -6.63 -6.33 5.28
C PRO A 19 -7.43 -5.74 4.12
N ILE A 20 -6.83 -4.76 3.45
CA ILE A 20 -7.38 -4.09 2.26
C ILE A 20 -6.88 -4.83 1.01
N ASN A 21 -7.75 -5.65 0.40
CA ASN A 21 -7.46 -6.42 -0.83
C ASN A 21 -7.53 -5.53 -2.08
N LEU A 22 -6.56 -4.62 -2.20
CA LEU A 22 -6.51 -3.62 -3.28
C LEU A 22 -5.44 -3.93 -4.32
N PHE A 23 -4.38 -4.65 -3.94
CA PHE A 23 -3.17 -4.77 -4.76
C PHE A 23 -3.25 -6.02 -5.61
N GLU A 24 -2.89 -5.90 -6.88
CA GLU A 24 -2.81 -7.07 -7.76
C GLU A 24 -1.62 -7.93 -7.34
N GLY A 25 -1.88 -9.21 -7.15
CA GLY A 25 -0.84 -10.19 -6.86
C GLY A 25 -1.29 -11.59 -7.25
N GLU A 26 -0.48 -12.54 -6.83
CA GLU A 26 -0.70 -13.95 -7.02
C GLU A 26 -0.44 -14.67 -5.69
N ILE A 27 -1.26 -15.69 -5.45
CA ILE A 27 -1.13 -16.58 -4.30
C ILE A 27 -0.48 -17.86 -4.82
N VAL A 28 0.63 -18.26 -4.21
CA VAL A 28 1.35 -19.48 -4.55
C VAL A 28 0.86 -20.59 -3.64
N PHE A 29 0.24 -21.60 -4.23
CA PHE A 29 -0.20 -22.81 -3.56
C PHE A 29 0.77 -23.97 -3.82
N GLU A 30 0.96 -24.84 -2.84
CA GLU A 30 1.71 -26.08 -3.01
C GLU A 30 0.82 -27.29 -2.69
N LEU A 31 0.45 -28.03 -3.73
CA LEU A 31 -0.39 -29.22 -3.64
C LEU A 31 0.39 -30.41 -4.17
N ASN A 32 0.65 -31.40 -3.32
CA ASN A 32 1.36 -32.63 -3.67
C ASN A 32 2.74 -32.40 -4.33
N GLY A 33 3.47 -31.36 -3.91
CA GLY A 33 4.80 -31.01 -4.43
C GLY A 33 4.79 -30.23 -5.76
N ASN A 34 3.61 -29.92 -6.31
CA ASN A 34 3.45 -29.04 -7.46
C ASN A 34 3.02 -27.65 -7.00
N ARG A 35 3.70 -26.62 -7.54
CA ARG A 35 3.40 -25.21 -7.27
C ARG A 35 2.40 -24.67 -8.28
N PHE A 36 1.31 -24.11 -7.79
CA PHE A 36 0.27 -23.46 -8.58
C PHE A 36 0.17 -22.00 -8.16
N THR A 37 0.03 -21.10 -9.14
CA THR A 37 -0.12 -19.66 -8.89
C THR A 37 -1.48 -19.21 -9.36
N GLU A 38 -2.26 -18.58 -8.48
CA GLU A 38 -3.54 -17.96 -8.87
C GLU A 38 -3.50 -16.46 -8.67
N ASN A 39 -3.98 -15.73 -9.69
CA ASN A 39 -4.09 -14.27 -9.62
C ASN A 39 -5.21 -13.88 -8.64
N ALA A 40 -4.88 -13.05 -7.65
CA ALA A 40 -5.81 -12.58 -6.65
C ALA A 40 -5.51 -11.14 -6.23
N LYS A 41 -6.50 -10.48 -5.61
CA LYS A 41 -6.25 -9.20 -4.94
C LYS A 41 -5.69 -9.46 -3.55
N LEU A 42 -4.46 -8.99 -3.33
CA LEU A 42 -3.74 -9.11 -2.08
C LEU A 42 -3.86 -7.84 -1.24
N SER A 43 -3.72 -8.03 0.07
CA SER A 43 -3.47 -6.96 1.01
C SER A 43 -2.00 -6.90 1.41
N LEU A 44 -1.47 -5.69 1.63
CA LEU A 44 -0.14 -5.51 2.21
C LEU A 44 -0.03 -6.06 3.64
N SER A 45 -1.14 -6.09 4.37
CA SER A 45 -1.21 -6.71 5.71
C SER A 45 -0.83 -8.21 5.69
N TYR A 46 -1.10 -8.92 4.60
CA TYR A 46 -0.76 -10.34 4.47
C TYR A 46 0.75 -10.58 4.49
N PHE A 47 1.53 -9.64 3.93
CA PHE A 47 3.00 -9.70 3.94
C PHE A 47 3.62 -9.54 5.33
N ILE A 48 2.86 -8.99 6.29
CA ILE A 48 3.27 -8.90 7.69
C ILE A 48 2.49 -9.86 8.60
N GLY A 49 1.75 -10.81 8.01
CA GLY A 49 1.01 -11.84 8.73
C GLY A 49 -0.29 -11.39 9.39
N ILE A 50 -0.82 -10.21 9.04
CA ILE A 50 -2.08 -9.68 9.56
C ILE A 50 -3.19 -9.94 8.55
N GLY A 51 -4.29 -10.57 8.97
CA GLY A 51 -5.48 -10.75 8.15
C GLY A 51 -5.51 -12.00 7.27
N ALA A 52 -4.41 -12.75 7.17
CA ALA A 52 -4.42 -14.08 6.58
C ALA A 52 -5.01 -15.08 7.60
N SER A 53 -6.21 -15.61 7.32
CA SER A 53 -6.83 -16.64 8.16
C SER A 53 -6.03 -17.94 8.05
N ALA A 54 -5.73 -18.58 9.18
CA ALA A 54 -5.08 -19.90 9.23
C ALA A 54 -5.83 -21.01 8.46
N SER A 55 -7.11 -20.79 8.13
CA SER A 55 -7.90 -21.70 7.28
C SER A 55 -7.66 -21.49 5.79
N GLU A 56 -7.28 -20.29 5.36
CA GLU A 56 -6.99 -19.95 3.95
C GLU A 56 -5.53 -20.22 3.59
N THR A 57 -4.64 -20.35 4.58
CA THR A 57 -3.20 -20.55 4.39
C THR A 57 -2.76 -22.01 4.39
N LYS A 58 -3.68 -22.99 4.50
CA LYS A 58 -3.29 -24.40 4.63
C LYS A 58 -2.46 -24.92 3.46
N ASP A 59 -2.75 -24.43 2.26
CA ASP A 59 -2.04 -24.80 1.03
C ASP A 59 -1.27 -23.61 0.43
N VAL A 60 -1.32 -22.43 1.06
CA VAL A 60 -0.64 -21.20 0.59
C VAL A 60 0.77 -21.18 1.13
N VAL A 61 1.74 -21.17 0.23
CA VAL A 61 3.17 -21.11 0.55
C VAL A 61 3.67 -19.67 0.52
N ASP A 62 3.21 -18.87 -0.44
CA ASP A 62 3.72 -17.52 -0.61
C ASP A 62 2.68 -16.56 -1.21
N PHE A 63 2.88 -15.27 -0.96
CA PHE A 63 2.13 -14.17 -1.55
C PHE A 63 3.08 -13.33 -2.38
N ASN A 64 2.82 -13.22 -3.68
CA ASN A 64 3.65 -12.40 -4.55
C ASN A 64 2.85 -11.24 -5.12
N LEU A 65 3.42 -10.04 -5.07
CA LEU A 65 2.81 -8.86 -5.68
C LEU A 65 3.18 -8.84 -7.17
N LEU A 66 2.18 -8.62 -8.03
CA LEU A 66 2.43 -8.41 -9.45
C LEU A 66 3.07 -7.02 -9.64
N PRO A 67 3.76 -6.78 -10.78
CA PRO A 67 4.33 -5.47 -11.08
C PRO A 67 3.30 -4.33 -10.97
N LEU A 68 2.05 -4.58 -11.39
CA LEU A 68 0.94 -3.63 -11.25
C LEU A 68 0.55 -3.40 -9.78
N GLY A 69 0.61 -4.44 -8.94
CA GLY A 69 0.44 -4.33 -7.50
C GLY A 69 1.47 -3.42 -6.87
N PHE A 70 2.77 -3.62 -7.17
CA PHE A 70 3.84 -2.75 -6.69
C PHE A 70 3.67 -1.31 -7.15
N LEU A 71 3.25 -1.10 -8.39
CA LEU A 71 2.96 0.23 -8.92
C LEU A 71 1.82 0.91 -8.15
N ASN A 72 0.75 0.17 -7.85
CA ASN A 72 -0.37 0.68 -7.03
C ASN A 72 0.07 1.04 -5.61
N VAL A 73 0.89 0.20 -4.97
CA VAL A 73 1.49 0.51 -3.66
C VAL A 73 2.29 1.80 -3.73
N PHE A 74 3.13 1.96 -4.75
CA PHE A 74 3.93 3.17 -4.93
C PHE A 74 3.05 4.41 -5.12
N PHE A 75 2.00 4.34 -5.94
CA PHE A 75 1.11 5.47 -6.16
C PHE A 75 0.35 5.89 -4.89
N LEU A 76 -0.19 4.93 -4.13
CA LEU A 76 -0.88 5.24 -2.88
C LEU A 76 0.08 5.78 -1.83
N LEU A 77 1.27 5.18 -1.69
CA LEU A 77 2.20 5.50 -0.62
C LEU A 77 2.97 6.80 -0.87
N PHE A 78 3.30 7.11 -2.13
CA PHE A 78 4.12 8.28 -2.46
C PHE A 78 3.34 9.37 -3.19
N CYS A 79 2.61 9.04 -4.26
CA CYS A 79 1.94 10.07 -5.08
C CYS A 79 0.86 10.83 -4.31
N LEU A 80 0.01 10.13 -3.55
CA LEU A 80 -1.05 10.77 -2.77
C LEU A 80 -0.49 11.72 -1.69
N PRO A 81 0.41 11.29 -0.79
CA PRO A 81 1.03 12.18 0.18
C PRO A 81 1.81 13.34 -0.46
N LEU A 82 2.46 13.10 -1.60
CA LEU A 82 3.20 14.12 -2.34
C LEU A 82 2.27 15.20 -2.88
N LEU A 83 1.18 14.83 -3.55
CA LEU A 83 0.18 15.77 -4.07
C LEU A 83 -0.46 16.60 -2.95
N ILE A 84 -0.82 15.96 -1.83
CA ILE A 84 -1.40 16.63 -0.67
C ILE A 84 -0.39 17.62 -0.09
N SER A 85 0.83 17.16 0.24
CA SER A 85 1.86 18.03 0.82
C SER A 85 2.24 19.17 -0.11
N TYR A 86 2.26 18.95 -1.43
CA TYR A 86 2.55 19.98 -2.42
C TYR A 86 1.45 21.06 -2.44
N ARG A 87 0.18 20.66 -2.40
CA ARG A 87 -0.95 21.61 -2.32
C ARG A 87 -0.88 22.46 -1.05
N PHE A 88 -0.54 21.86 0.09
CA PHE A 88 -0.34 22.61 1.34
C PHE A 88 0.83 23.59 1.25
N TYR A 89 1.94 23.20 0.63
CA TYR A 89 3.08 24.08 0.40
C TYR A 89 2.71 25.30 -0.47
N LEU A 90 1.99 25.09 -1.57
CA LEU A 90 1.53 26.19 -2.43
C LEU A 90 0.58 27.15 -1.69
N ASN A 91 -0.31 26.62 -0.85
CA ASN A 91 -1.21 27.44 -0.05
C ASN A 91 -0.45 28.28 1.00
N ASP A 92 0.61 27.74 1.58
CA ASP A 92 1.47 28.45 2.54
C ASP A 92 2.20 29.61 1.86
N LEU A 93 2.78 29.38 0.67
CA LEU A 93 3.40 30.42 -0.15
C LEU A 93 2.40 31.55 -0.52
N LYS A 94 1.18 31.19 -0.92
CA LYS A 94 0.13 32.15 -1.24
C LYS A 94 -0.26 33.00 -0.03
N LYS A 95 -0.28 32.42 1.17
CA LYS A 95 -0.62 33.11 2.41
C LYS A 95 0.47 34.09 2.82
N GLY A 96 1.75 33.73 2.68
CA GLY A 96 2.88 34.62 2.92
C GLY A 96 2.97 35.79 1.93
N GLY A 97 2.61 35.57 0.66
CA GLY A 97 2.55 36.64 -0.35
C GLY A 97 1.39 37.64 -0.18
N ASN A 98 0.36 37.30 0.59
CA ASN A 98 -0.80 38.16 0.84
C ASN A 98 -0.62 39.10 2.05
N ILE A 99 0.53 39.05 2.73
CA ILE A 99 0.86 39.94 3.87
C ILE A 99 1.64 41.19 3.39
N ILE A 100 2.06 41.21 2.12
CA ILE A 100 2.87 42.29 1.51
C ILE A 100 2.05 43.11 0.50
N LYS A 101 0.70 43.03 0.55
CA LYS A 101 -0.20 43.86 -0.25
C LYS A 101 -1.06 44.74 0.64
#